data_AF-A0A9E3Q0T0-F1
#
_entry.id   AF-A0A9E3Q0T0-F1
#
_cell.length_a   1.000
_cell.length_b   1.000
_cell.length_c   1.000
_cell.angle_alpha   90.00
_cell.angle_beta   90.00
_cell.angle_gamma   90.00
#
_symmetry.space_group_name_H-M   'P 1'
#
loop_
_entity.id
_entity.type
_entity.pdbx_description
1 polymer ?
#
loop_
_entity_poly.entity_id
_entity_poly.type
_entity_poly.pdbx_seq_one_letter_code
_entity_poly.pdbx_strand_id
1 'polypeptide(L)'
;MDLDYLEQTAAAADRPGPGQGGRIAAALAILDGHRAFELDPETLHAHPTLRGYALAARRLKAFYASAERAGYFQPLDSPPIVGGPVSIDWFRRGVPTPEGFLPLSWLAFCEWILRTSQLRADNPGEFYSRIQGRTYHLRFRREDGIHPALTWAEPLSRGGPPPPVTP
;
A
#
# COMPACT_ATOMS: atom_id res chain seq x y z
N MET A 1 -20.67 17.56 6.35
CA MET A 1 -19.56 16.97 5.58
C MET A 1 -20.08 16.75 4.18
N ASP A 2 -19.43 17.34 3.18
CA ASP A 2 -19.82 17.23 1.78
C ASP A 2 -19.21 15.95 1.20
N LEU A 3 -20.05 14.92 0.98
CA LEU A 3 -19.61 13.62 0.47
C LEU A 3 -19.23 13.68 -1.01
N ASP A 4 -19.88 14.55 -1.80
CA ASP A 4 -19.55 14.76 -3.19
C ASP A 4 -18.15 15.36 -3.32
N TYR A 5 -17.80 16.30 -2.44
CA TYR A 5 -16.44 16.82 -2.34
C TYR A 5 -15.41 15.73 -2.01
N LEU A 6 -15.72 14.83 -1.08
CA LEU A 6 -14.82 13.71 -0.72
C LEU A 6 -14.66 12.72 -1.88
N GLU A 7 -15.75 12.36 -2.55
CA GLU A 7 -15.72 11.49 -3.74
C GLU A 7 -14.91 12.12 -4.87
N GLN A 8 -15.10 13.41 -5.16
CA GLN A 8 -14.31 14.13 -6.16
C GLN A 8 -12.83 14.19 -5.79
N THR A 9 -12.52 14.41 -4.51
CA THR A 9 -11.15 14.43 -3.99
C THR A 9 -10.49 13.06 -4.15
N ALA A 10 -11.18 11.99 -3.79
CA ALA A 10 -10.72 10.62 -3.96
C ALA A 10 -10.51 10.27 -5.45
N ALA A 11 -11.47 10.64 -6.31
CA ALA A 11 -11.39 10.40 -7.75
C ALA A 11 -10.26 11.19 -8.43
N ALA A 12 -9.98 12.41 -7.96
CA ALA A 12 -8.87 13.21 -8.45
C ALA A 12 -7.50 12.62 -8.07
N ALA A 13 -7.40 11.99 -6.90
CA ALA A 13 -6.18 11.32 -6.43
C ALA A 13 -5.82 10.08 -7.30
N ASP A 14 -6.82 9.47 -7.92
CA ASP A 14 -6.64 8.31 -8.79
C ASP A 14 -6.08 8.63 -10.18
N ARG A 15 -6.15 9.90 -10.60
CA ARG A 15 -5.64 10.30 -11.91
C ARG A 15 -4.11 10.24 -11.93
N PRO A 16 -3.50 9.58 -12.94
CA PRO A 16 -2.06 9.56 -13.08
C PRO A 16 -1.52 10.98 -13.31
N GLY A 17 -0.38 11.31 -12.71
CA GLY A 17 0.29 12.59 -12.94
C GLY A 17 1.37 12.94 -11.91
N PRO A 18 2.15 14.01 -12.16
CA PRO A 18 3.16 14.48 -11.21
C PRO A 18 2.50 14.88 -9.88
N GLY A 19 3.12 14.47 -8.77
CA GLY A 19 2.60 14.73 -7.43
C GLY A 19 1.42 13.84 -7.01
N GLN A 20 1.15 12.75 -7.73
CA GLN A 20 0.07 11.80 -7.39
C GLN A 20 0.16 11.29 -5.94
N GLY A 21 1.38 10.99 -5.44
CA GLY A 21 1.58 10.56 -4.05
C GLY A 21 1.03 11.56 -3.02
N GLY A 22 1.35 12.84 -3.18
CA GLY A 22 0.86 13.89 -2.28
C GLY A 22 -0.64 14.12 -2.36
N ARG A 23 -1.25 13.99 -3.54
CA ARG A 23 -2.72 14.07 -3.69
C ARG A 23 -3.42 12.89 -3.05
N ILE A 24 -2.87 11.67 -3.19
CA ILE A 24 -3.42 10.49 -2.53
C ILE A 24 -3.29 10.61 -1.02
N ALA A 25 -2.14 11.07 -0.51
CA ALA A 25 -1.97 11.26 0.93
C ALA A 25 -2.91 12.33 1.49
N ALA A 26 -3.07 13.48 0.80
CA ALA A 26 -4.02 14.50 1.19
C ALA A 26 -5.46 13.96 1.18
N ALA A 27 -5.85 13.25 0.11
CA ALA A 27 -7.16 12.62 0.04
C ALA A 27 -7.37 11.62 1.19
N LEU A 28 -6.42 10.72 1.44
CA LEU A 28 -6.52 9.74 2.51
C LEU A 28 -6.54 10.37 3.90
N ALA A 29 -5.77 11.43 4.14
CA ALA A 29 -5.78 12.16 5.40
C ALA A 29 -7.14 12.86 5.62
N ILE A 30 -7.71 13.46 4.58
CA ILE A 30 -9.06 14.03 4.61
C ILE A 30 -10.08 12.92 4.91
N LEU A 31 -10.01 11.79 4.21
CA LEU A 31 -10.92 10.66 4.40
C LEU A 31 -10.84 10.05 5.80
N ASP A 32 -9.64 9.85 6.32
CA ASP A 32 -9.43 9.29 7.65
C ASP A 32 -9.87 10.28 8.75
N GLY A 33 -9.48 11.55 8.64
CA GLY A 33 -9.88 12.60 9.57
C GLY A 33 -11.39 12.82 9.62
N HIS A 34 -12.09 12.57 8.51
CA HIS A 34 -13.55 12.61 8.43
C HIS A 34 -14.24 11.28 8.75
N ARG A 35 -13.49 10.24 9.15
CA ARG A 35 -14.01 8.88 9.40
C ARG A 35 -14.80 8.32 8.22
N ALA A 36 -14.42 8.69 6.99
CA ALA A 36 -15.10 8.28 5.76
C ALA A 36 -15.08 6.75 5.57
N PHE A 37 -14.12 6.05 6.19
CA PHE A 37 -14.03 4.58 6.17
C PHE A 37 -15.06 3.89 7.08
N GLU A 38 -15.70 4.66 7.95
CA GLU A 38 -16.76 4.23 8.88
C GLU A 38 -18.17 4.58 8.38
N LEU A 39 -18.28 5.18 7.20
CA LEU A 39 -19.57 5.41 6.56
C LEU A 39 -20.33 4.09 6.38
N ASP A 40 -21.64 4.17 6.56
CA ASP A 40 -22.54 3.03 6.42
C ASP A 40 -22.60 2.55 4.95
N PRO A 41 -23.01 1.29 4.72
CA PRO A 41 -23.05 0.72 3.38
C PRO A 41 -23.97 1.45 2.38
N GLU A 42 -25.07 2.07 2.83
CA GLU A 42 -26.01 2.78 1.96
C GLU A 42 -25.39 4.07 1.45
N THR A 43 -24.76 4.84 2.35
CA THR A 43 -24.02 6.07 2.00
C THR A 43 -22.88 5.78 1.02
N LEU A 44 -22.14 4.69 1.22
CA LEU A 44 -21.06 4.27 0.31
C LEU A 44 -21.57 3.79 -1.05
N HIS A 45 -22.83 3.33 -1.16
CA HIS A 45 -23.37 2.86 -2.44
C HIS A 45 -23.44 3.98 -3.48
N ALA A 46 -23.76 5.21 -3.05
CA ALA A 46 -23.81 6.39 -3.90
C ALA A 46 -22.43 6.94 -4.32
N HIS A 47 -21.35 6.51 -3.65
CA HIS A 47 -20.00 7.05 -3.82
C HIS A 47 -18.99 5.92 -4.09
N PRO A 48 -18.89 5.45 -5.35
CA PRO A 48 -18.14 4.25 -5.69
C PRO A 48 -16.65 4.35 -5.37
N THR A 49 -16.04 5.53 -5.51
CA THR A 49 -14.62 5.73 -5.20
C THR A 49 -14.39 5.64 -3.69
N LEU A 50 -15.21 6.34 -2.89
CA LEU A 50 -15.19 6.25 -1.43
C LEU A 50 -15.42 4.82 -0.95
N ARG A 51 -16.34 4.08 -1.58
CA ARG A 51 -16.57 2.67 -1.29
C ARG A 51 -15.33 1.82 -1.53
N GLY A 52 -14.63 2.04 -2.63
CA GLY A 52 -13.38 1.35 -2.95
C GLY A 52 -12.30 1.59 -1.89
N TYR A 53 -12.11 2.85 -1.49
CA TYR A 53 -11.18 3.21 -0.42
C TYR A 53 -11.61 2.67 0.95
N ALA A 54 -12.89 2.73 1.32
CA ALA A 54 -13.39 2.18 2.57
C ALA A 54 -13.16 0.65 2.66
N LEU A 55 -13.42 -0.08 1.57
CA LEU A 55 -13.13 -1.51 1.52
C LEU A 55 -11.63 -1.80 1.64
N ALA A 56 -10.80 -1.04 0.93
CA ALA A 56 -9.34 -1.19 0.99
C ALA A 56 -8.78 -0.87 2.38
N ALA A 57 -9.29 0.18 3.04
CA ALA A 57 -8.92 0.55 4.41
C ALA A 57 -9.27 -0.55 5.42
N ARG A 58 -10.47 -1.15 5.31
CA ARG A 58 -10.88 -2.28 6.15
C ARG A 58 -9.96 -3.49 5.95
N ARG A 59 -9.61 -3.81 4.71
CA ARG A 59 -8.67 -4.90 4.40
C ARG A 59 -7.26 -4.63 4.92
N LEU A 60 -6.78 -3.39 4.83
CA LEU A 60 -5.49 -2.98 5.38
C LEU A 60 -5.46 -3.12 6.91
N LYS A 61 -6.49 -2.62 7.61
CA LYS A 61 -6.62 -2.79 9.07
C LYS A 61 -6.69 -4.27 9.47
N ALA A 62 -7.46 -5.08 8.72
CA ALA A 62 -7.53 -6.52 8.96
C ALA A 62 -6.17 -7.21 8.75
N PHE A 63 -5.40 -6.80 7.74
CA PHE A 63 -4.04 -7.27 7.52
C PHE A 63 -3.10 -6.91 8.69
N TYR A 64 -3.17 -5.66 9.20
CA TYR A 64 -2.33 -5.27 10.34
C TYR A 64 -2.59 -6.09 11.62
N ALA A 65 -3.80 -6.62 11.77
CA ALA A 65 -4.20 -7.51 12.86
C ALA A 65 -4.03 -9.02 12.54
N SER A 66 -3.51 -9.38 11.35
CA SER A 66 -3.52 -10.77 10.88
C SER A 66 -2.39 -11.62 11.47
N ALA A 67 -2.64 -12.93 11.58
CA ALA A 67 -1.65 -13.88 12.09
C ALA A 67 -0.42 -13.99 11.17
N GLU A 68 -0.61 -13.84 9.87
CA GLU A 68 0.47 -13.85 8.88
C GLU A 68 1.47 -12.71 9.13
N ARG A 69 0.97 -11.52 9.46
CA ARG A 69 1.82 -10.38 9.82
C ARG A 69 2.52 -10.59 11.17
N ALA A 70 1.82 -11.19 12.14
CA ALA A 70 2.36 -11.53 13.46
C ALA A 70 3.57 -12.48 13.41
N GLY A 71 3.70 -13.27 12.34
CA GLY A 71 4.86 -14.12 12.09
C GLY A 71 6.16 -13.35 11.83
N TYR A 72 6.09 -12.07 11.42
CA TYR A 72 7.25 -11.24 11.11
C TYR A 72 7.48 -10.10 12.11
N PHE A 73 6.45 -9.63 12.81
CA PHE A 73 6.52 -8.45 13.67
C PHE A 73 5.98 -8.72 15.07
N GLN A 74 6.83 -8.55 16.09
CA GLN A 74 6.46 -8.65 17.50
C GLN A 74 7.14 -7.53 18.32
N PRO A 75 6.40 -6.73 19.11
CA PRO A 75 4.94 -6.76 19.24
C PRO A 75 4.25 -6.30 17.94
N LEU A 76 3.00 -6.74 17.74
CA LEU A 76 2.17 -6.24 16.64
C LEU A 76 1.86 -4.76 16.86
N ASP A 77 2.30 -3.92 15.93
CA ASP A 77 1.86 -2.53 15.80
C ASP A 77 0.61 -2.44 14.91
N SER A 78 -0.13 -1.34 15.02
CA SER A 78 -1.22 -1.00 14.10
C SER A 78 -0.92 0.36 13.46
N PRO A 79 -0.11 0.39 12.39
CA PRO A 79 0.27 1.63 11.72
C PRO A 79 -0.94 2.42 11.20
N PRO A 80 -0.82 3.75 11.02
CA PRO A 80 -1.84 4.56 10.35
C PRO A 80 -2.01 4.14 8.88
N ILE A 81 -3.13 4.52 8.27
CA ILE A 81 -3.37 4.29 6.83
C ILE A 81 -2.38 5.10 5.99
N VAL A 82 -2.20 6.38 6.31
CA VAL A 82 -1.22 7.27 5.66
C VAL A 82 0.07 7.24 6.46
N GLY A 83 1.19 6.97 5.77
CA GLY A 83 2.50 6.81 6.41
C GLY A 83 2.76 5.41 6.99
N GLY A 84 1.78 4.51 6.87
CA GLY A 84 1.97 3.09 7.18
C GLY A 84 2.88 2.38 6.16
N PRO A 85 3.45 1.21 6.51
CA PRO A 85 4.39 0.48 5.65
C PRO A 85 3.73 -0.17 4.44
N VAL A 86 2.39 -0.18 4.36
CA VAL A 86 1.63 -0.77 3.26
C VAL A 86 0.63 0.26 2.76
N SER A 87 0.71 0.56 1.47
CA SER A 87 -0.22 1.47 0.84
C SER A 87 -1.61 0.84 0.73
N ILE A 88 -2.65 1.65 0.96
CA ILE A 88 -4.04 1.24 0.71
C ILE A 88 -4.28 0.79 -0.75
N ASP A 89 -3.47 1.29 -1.70
CA ASP A 89 -3.55 0.90 -3.11
C ASP A 89 -3.22 -0.58 -3.33
N TRP A 90 -2.47 -1.22 -2.43
CA TRP A 90 -2.23 -2.66 -2.47
C TRP A 90 -3.54 -3.45 -2.53
N PHE A 91 -4.49 -3.07 -1.67
CA PHE A 91 -5.80 -3.73 -1.56
C PHE A 91 -6.80 -3.24 -2.60
N ARG A 92 -6.71 -1.96 -2.97
CA ARG A 92 -7.62 -1.37 -3.96
C ARG A 92 -7.36 -1.91 -5.37
N ARG A 93 -6.09 -2.08 -5.74
CA ARG A 93 -5.68 -2.55 -7.07
C ARG A 93 -5.59 -4.07 -7.16
N GLY A 94 -5.57 -4.78 -6.03
CA GLY A 94 -5.48 -6.23 -6.00
C GLY A 94 -4.15 -6.73 -6.51
N VAL A 95 -3.06 -6.39 -5.80
CA VAL A 95 -1.70 -6.83 -6.19
C VAL A 95 -1.67 -8.37 -6.35
N PRO A 96 -1.19 -8.89 -7.49
CA PRO A 96 -1.13 -10.33 -7.73
C PRO A 96 -0.33 -11.05 -6.65
N THR A 97 -0.83 -12.20 -6.22
CA THR A 97 -0.10 -13.10 -5.33
C THR A 97 0.65 -14.12 -6.19
N PRO A 98 1.97 -14.25 -6.03
CA PRO A 98 2.73 -15.24 -6.79
C PRO A 98 2.36 -16.67 -6.38
N GLU A 99 2.60 -17.62 -7.28
CA GLU A 99 2.38 -19.04 -7.03
C GLU A 99 3.17 -19.51 -5.78
N GLY A 100 2.52 -20.33 -4.97
CA GLY A 100 3.09 -20.86 -3.73
C GLY A 100 2.98 -19.93 -2.52
N PHE A 101 2.43 -18.72 -2.68
CA PHE A 101 2.11 -17.85 -1.55
C PHE A 101 0.59 -17.75 -1.32
N LEU A 102 0.20 -17.61 -0.04
CA LEU A 102 -1.11 -17.09 0.32
C LEU A 102 -1.07 -15.55 0.26
N PRO A 103 -2.18 -14.86 -0.09
CA PRO A 103 -2.15 -13.41 -0.31
C PRO A 103 -1.65 -12.59 0.89
N LEU A 104 -2.12 -12.88 2.11
CA LEU A 104 -1.69 -12.14 3.31
C LEU A 104 -0.26 -12.51 3.72
N SER A 105 0.15 -13.76 3.54
CA SER A 105 1.54 -14.19 3.80
C SER A 105 2.52 -13.52 2.83
N TRP A 106 2.13 -13.36 1.56
CA TRP A 106 2.91 -12.61 0.57
C TRP A 106 3.07 -11.15 0.99
N LEU A 107 1.98 -10.47 1.33
CA LEU A 107 2.03 -9.09 1.77
C LEU A 107 2.87 -8.91 3.04
N ALA A 108 2.72 -9.78 4.05
CA ALA A 108 3.52 -9.75 5.27
C ALA A 108 5.02 -9.91 4.98
N PHE A 109 5.38 -10.83 4.09
CA PHE A 109 6.75 -11.01 3.64
C PHE A 109 7.31 -9.77 2.93
N CYS A 110 6.53 -9.15 2.04
CA CYS A 110 6.97 -7.93 1.37
C CYS A 110 7.09 -6.72 2.31
N GLU A 111 6.17 -6.57 3.27
CA GLU A 111 6.27 -5.56 4.33
C GLU A 111 7.57 -5.76 5.13
N TRP A 112 7.89 -7.00 5.49
CA TRP A 112 9.13 -7.33 6.19
C TRP A 112 10.37 -6.97 5.39
N ILE A 113 10.42 -7.33 4.09
CA ILE A 113 11.51 -6.90 3.21
C ILE A 113 11.62 -5.37 3.22
N LEU A 114 10.51 -4.64 3.00
CA LEU A 114 10.52 -3.18 2.96
C LEU A 114 11.07 -2.57 4.26
N ARG A 115 10.58 -3.02 5.42
CA ARG A 115 10.96 -2.45 6.72
C ARG A 115 12.39 -2.76 7.14
N THR A 116 12.95 -3.87 6.67
CA THR A 116 14.35 -4.26 6.94
C THR A 116 15.33 -3.70 5.91
N SER A 117 14.84 -3.12 4.82
CA SER A 117 15.68 -2.56 3.77
C SER A 117 16.23 -1.19 4.18
N GLN A 118 17.52 -0.96 3.90
CA GLN A 118 18.16 0.34 4.13
C GLN A 118 17.83 1.31 2.99
N LEU A 119 16.57 1.72 2.92
CA LEU A 119 16.11 2.67 1.91
C LEU A 119 16.58 4.09 2.23
N ARG A 120 17.40 4.65 1.35
CA ARG A 120 17.72 6.07 1.31
C ARG A 120 16.52 6.91 0.87
N ALA A 121 16.49 8.17 1.30
CA ALA A 121 15.41 9.12 1.01
C ALA A 121 15.23 9.40 -0.50
N ASP A 122 16.33 9.34 -1.27
CA ASP A 122 16.39 9.56 -2.71
C ASP A 122 16.02 8.32 -3.55
N ASN A 123 15.75 7.15 -2.94
CA ASN A 123 15.34 5.97 -3.71
C ASN A 123 14.07 6.25 -4.53
N PRO A 124 14.04 5.84 -5.82
CA PRO A 124 13.02 6.23 -6.80
C PRO A 124 11.65 5.57 -6.60
N GLY A 125 11.41 4.90 -5.48
CA GLY A 125 10.16 4.19 -5.20
C GLY A 125 10.14 2.73 -5.68
N GLU A 126 11.30 2.16 -5.99
CA GLU A 126 11.44 0.73 -6.24
C GLU A 126 12.81 0.23 -5.78
N PHE A 127 12.89 -1.05 -5.43
CA PHE A 127 14.15 -1.71 -5.10
C PHE A 127 14.04 -3.23 -5.27
N TYR A 128 15.20 -3.88 -5.30
CA TYR A 128 15.33 -5.33 -5.47
C TYR A 128 15.95 -5.93 -4.21
N SER A 129 15.37 -7.03 -3.73
CA SER A 129 15.90 -7.76 -2.57
C SER A 129 16.11 -9.23 -2.93
N ARG A 130 17.23 -9.81 -2.47
CA ARG A 130 17.56 -11.22 -2.69
C ARG A 130 17.44 -12.00 -1.39
N ILE A 131 16.42 -12.85 -1.29
CA ILE A 131 16.14 -13.68 -0.11
C ILE A 131 16.09 -15.15 -0.54
N GLN A 132 16.84 -16.01 0.15
CA GLN A 132 16.91 -17.46 -0.11
C GLN A 132 17.19 -17.80 -1.60
N GLY A 133 18.04 -17.01 -2.25
CA GLY A 133 18.41 -17.22 -3.66
C GLY A 133 17.30 -16.92 -4.66
N ARG A 134 16.25 -16.19 -4.26
CA ARG A 134 15.23 -15.59 -5.14
C ARG A 134 15.33 -14.07 -5.06
N THR A 135 15.09 -13.40 -6.18
CA THR A 135 15.06 -11.94 -6.26
C THR A 135 13.62 -11.47 -6.29
N TYR A 136 13.31 -10.44 -5.51
CA TYR A 136 11.99 -9.82 -5.43
C TYR A 136 12.12 -8.37 -5.84
N HIS A 137 11.21 -7.93 -6.71
CA HIS A 137 11.06 -6.54 -7.10
C HIS A 137 9.91 -5.94 -6.29
N LEU A 138 10.20 -4.89 -5.51
CA LEU A 138 9.22 -4.21 -4.69
C LEU A 138 9.12 -2.76 -5.16
N ARG A 139 7.89 -2.27 -5.28
CA ARG A 139 7.59 -0.87 -5.52
C ARG A 139 6.92 -0.28 -4.29
N PHE A 140 7.32 0.93 -3.94
CA PHE A 140 6.82 1.66 -2.79
C PHE A 140 6.67 3.15 -3.13
N ARG A 141 5.93 3.87 -2.30
CA ARG A 141 5.81 5.32 -2.41
C ARG A 141 5.86 5.96 -1.02
N ARG A 142 6.26 7.22 -0.95
CA ARG A 142 6.20 8.00 0.29
C ARG A 142 4.96 8.88 0.24
N GLU A 143 3.84 8.36 0.76
CA GLU A 143 2.56 9.07 0.73
C GLU A 143 2.65 10.37 1.54
N ASP A 144 3.19 10.29 2.75
CA ASP A 144 3.46 11.44 3.62
C ASP A 144 4.76 12.18 3.31
N GLY A 145 5.43 11.84 2.21
CA GLY A 145 6.73 12.38 1.82
C GLY A 145 7.93 11.80 2.60
N ILE A 146 7.71 10.95 3.60
CA ILE A 146 8.77 10.47 4.51
C ILE A 146 8.83 8.94 4.49
N HIS A 147 7.74 8.28 4.88
CA HIS A 147 7.71 6.84 5.16
C HIS A 147 7.34 6.04 3.90
N PRO A 148 8.15 5.02 3.53
CA PRO A 148 7.84 4.18 2.38
C PRO A 148 6.66 3.25 2.68
N ALA A 149 5.67 3.27 1.79
CA ALA A 149 4.49 2.42 1.80
C ALA A 149 4.49 1.51 0.57
N LEU A 150 4.43 0.19 0.79
CA LEU A 150 4.45 -0.81 -0.27
C LEU A 150 3.22 -0.66 -1.18
N THR A 151 3.43 -0.57 -2.49
CA THR A 151 2.34 -0.42 -3.48
C THR A 151 2.18 -1.64 -4.37
N TRP A 152 3.26 -2.40 -4.58
CA TRP A 152 3.27 -3.58 -5.44
C TRP A 152 4.54 -4.41 -5.19
N ALA A 153 4.49 -5.71 -5.49
CA ALA A 153 5.67 -6.56 -5.48
C ALA A 153 5.49 -7.76 -6.43
N GLU A 154 6.60 -8.29 -6.94
CA GLU A 154 6.64 -9.57 -7.64
C GLU A 154 7.96 -10.33 -7.38
N PRO A 155 7.97 -11.67 -7.43
CA PRO A 155 9.20 -12.44 -7.58
C PRO A 155 9.69 -12.38 -9.02
N LEU A 156 11.00 -12.22 -9.21
CA LEU A 156 11.63 -12.32 -10.51
C LEU A 156 12.04 -13.78 -10.79
N SER A 157 11.69 -14.28 -11.98
CA SER A 157 12.11 -15.60 -12.46
C SER A 157 13.62 -15.74 -12.46
N ARG A 158 14.15 -16.89 -11.99
CA ARG A 158 15.58 -17.22 -12.09
C ARG A 158 15.99 -17.23 -13.57
N GLY A 159 16.68 -16.20 -14.02
CA GLY A 159 17.23 -16.12 -15.38
C GLY A 159 16.99 -14.79 -16.11
N GLY A 160 16.11 -13.91 -15.61
CA GLY A 160 16.06 -12.53 -16.09
C GLY A 160 17.32 -11.78 -15.65
N PRO A 161 17.98 -10.99 -16.52
CA PRO A 161 19.02 -10.08 -16.06
C PRO A 161 18.41 -9.18 -14.98
N PRO A 162 19.12 -8.90 -13.87
CA PRO A 162 18.66 -7.86 -12.96
C PRO A 162 18.45 -6.59 -13.81
N PRO A 163 17.29 -5.93 -13.72
CA PRO A 163 17.10 -4.68 -14.43
C PRO A 163 18.22 -3.71 -14.01
N PRO A 164 18.70 -2.86 -14.94
CA PRO A 164 19.80 -1.95 -14.66
C PRO A 164 19.44 -1.11 -13.43
N VAL A 165 20.32 -1.14 -12.42
CA VAL A 165 20.23 -0.23 -11.28
C VAL A 165 20.43 1.17 -11.85
N THR A 166 19.35 1.92 -11.99
CA THR A 166 19.43 3.30 -12.47
C THR A 166 19.91 4.14 -11.29
N PRO A 167 21.10 4.76 -11.36
CA PRO A 167 21.67 5.54 -10.27
C PRO A 167 20.90 6.82 -9.98
#